data_AF-A0A1M6ZIR5-F1
#
_entry.id   AF-A0A1M6ZIR5-F1
#
_cell.length_a   1.000
_cell.length_b   1.000
_cell.length_c   1.000
_cell.angle_alpha   90.00
_cell.angle_beta   90.00
_cell.angle_gamma   90.00
#
_symmetry.space_group_name_H-M   'P 1'
#
loop_
_entity.id
_entity.type
_entity.pdbx_description
1 polymer ?
#
loop_
_entity_poly.entity_id
_entity_poly.type
_entity_poly.pdbx_seq_one_letter_code
_entity_poly.pdbx_strand_id
1 'polypeptide(L)'
;MKNVMKSFGAMIVVSVLIWSCGKDDGPTPPKNTAPTIKAQEFTVDEDIADTEIIGTVQANDPERDAIEFSIKTNDNNLFEITKAGDLSLATGKALDFETAAQHVITVQVGDGDKTATATVTIKVGDVDESLAADPGSFITTWRTTVANEEIVIATDNSLIYDYAIDWGDGTEENIASGTSPTHIYASAGTYTVAIKGVFPRINMIIEDGYALKLMSIEQWGSNSWESMNGAFGYCANMVYNATDVPDLSKVTDMSNMFYESATFNGEIGNWNTSIATHMEGVFFGATAFNGDIGNWDVSNVTTMSTMFYGATSFDQPLGDWDVSNVTTMFSMFRDAAAFNQNLGGWDLSSITSLSNMFDNSGLDALNYSNILKGWGGQGNVFIPDGITLGAAGVKFCNDADTTYFHDTVLVIQNGWTINDEGSVACQ
;
A
#
# COMPACT_ATOMS: atom_id res chain seq x y z
N MET A 1 54.03 33.73 101.24
CA MET A 1 55.45 34.07 101.04
C MET A 1 56.10 32.99 100.19
N LYS A 2 56.81 33.43 99.15
CA LYS A 2 57.74 32.73 98.25
C LYS A 2 58.23 31.35 98.72
N ASN A 3 58.18 30.32 97.87
CA ASN A 3 59.16 30.07 96.80
C ASN A 3 58.86 28.77 96.03
N VAL A 4 59.18 28.85 94.73
CA VAL A 4 59.24 27.78 93.73
C VAL A 4 60.52 26.97 93.93
N MET A 5 60.48 25.64 93.75
CA MET A 5 61.69 24.85 93.47
C MET A 5 61.43 23.49 92.76
N LYS A 6 62.16 23.29 91.65
CA LYS A 6 62.74 22.06 91.07
C LYS A 6 61.88 21.00 90.34
N SER A 7 62.04 21.02 89.02
CA SER A 7 62.41 19.94 88.07
C SER A 7 62.68 18.53 88.63
N PHE A 8 62.12 17.50 87.95
CA PHE A 8 62.81 16.27 87.55
C PHE A 8 62.10 15.65 86.33
N GLY A 9 62.86 15.19 85.33
CA GLY A 9 62.35 14.51 84.14
C GLY A 9 62.81 13.06 84.03
N ALA A 10 62.09 12.26 83.25
CA ALA A 10 62.48 11.00 82.58
C ALA A 10 61.27 10.56 81.73
N MET A 11 61.27 10.75 80.40
CA MET A 11 61.73 9.81 79.35
C MET A 11 61.10 8.40 79.50
N ILE A 12 60.32 7.95 78.50
CA ILE A 12 60.41 6.61 77.86
C ILE A 12 59.27 6.33 76.85
N VAL A 13 59.73 5.94 75.65
CA VAL A 13 59.16 5.01 74.63
C VAL A 13 58.03 5.49 73.71
N VAL A 14 58.45 5.80 72.48
CA VAL A 14 57.62 5.87 71.28
C VAL A 14 57.48 4.46 70.72
N SER A 15 56.25 3.93 70.73
CA SER A 15 55.82 2.74 70.01
C SER A 15 55.11 3.15 68.71
N VAL A 16 55.63 2.67 67.58
CA VAL A 16 55.12 2.93 66.24
C VAL A 16 53.79 2.19 66.06
N LEU A 17 52.71 2.94 65.90
CA LEU A 17 51.39 2.43 65.49
C LEU A 17 51.35 2.30 63.97
N ILE A 18 51.25 1.05 63.52
CA ILE A 18 51.07 0.67 62.13
C ILE A 18 49.63 0.99 61.76
N TRP A 19 49.42 1.94 60.86
CA TRP A 19 48.11 2.30 60.34
C TRP A 19 47.69 1.24 59.30
N SER A 20 46.87 0.28 59.73
CA SER A 20 46.21 -0.67 58.85
C SER A 20 44.95 0.00 58.30
N CYS A 21 44.96 0.38 57.03
CA CYS A 21 43.77 0.79 56.28
C CYS A 21 42.79 -0.39 56.20
N GLY A 22 41.82 -0.44 57.13
CA GLY A 22 40.57 -1.14 56.85
C GLY A 22 39.85 -0.35 55.75
N LYS A 23 39.45 -1.02 54.67
CA LYS A 23 38.56 -0.45 53.67
C LYS A 23 37.31 0.03 54.40
N ASP A 24 37.10 1.34 54.38
CA ASP A 24 35.85 1.97 54.74
C ASP A 24 34.87 1.61 53.62
N ASP A 25 34.18 0.48 53.77
CA ASP A 25 33.03 0.15 52.94
C ASP A 25 31.91 1.09 53.39
N GLY A 26 31.97 2.33 52.87
CA GLY A 26 30.87 3.29 52.98
C GLY A 26 29.55 2.64 52.52
N PRO A 27 28.39 3.20 52.91
CA PRO A 27 27.10 2.60 52.60
C PRO A 27 27.02 2.28 51.11
N THR A 28 26.76 1.01 50.78
CA THR A 28 26.54 0.57 49.40
C THR A 28 25.48 1.49 48.77
N PRO A 29 25.71 2.03 47.55
CA PRO A 29 24.71 2.86 46.87
C PRO A 29 23.35 2.14 46.86
N PRO A 30 22.23 2.88 47.04
CA PRO A 30 20.91 2.27 46.93
C PRO A 30 20.82 1.49 45.61
N LYS A 31 20.41 0.24 45.70
CA LYS A 31 20.33 -0.65 44.54
C LYS A 31 19.13 -0.22 43.71
N ASN A 32 19.36 0.34 42.52
CA ASN A 32 18.29 0.69 41.58
C ASN A 32 17.35 -0.51 41.36
N THR A 33 16.04 -0.29 41.45
CA THR A 33 15.01 -1.31 41.20
C THR A 33 14.24 -0.98 39.92
N ALA A 34 13.64 -1.99 39.29
CA ALA A 34 12.90 -1.71 38.06
C ALA A 34 11.63 -0.89 38.38
N PRO A 35 11.21 0.02 37.48
CA PRO A 35 9.92 0.69 37.62
C PRO A 35 8.78 -0.34 37.66
N THR A 36 7.67 0.05 38.27
CA THR A 36 6.46 -0.78 38.41
C THR A 36 5.32 -0.22 37.58
N ILE A 37 4.79 -1.05 36.69
CA ILE A 37 3.63 -0.72 35.85
C ILE A 37 2.56 -1.81 36.04
N LYS A 38 1.30 -1.40 36.12
CA LYS A 38 0.15 -2.30 36.22
C LYS A 38 -0.66 -2.27 34.93
N ALA A 39 -1.46 -3.30 34.71
CA ALA A 39 -2.42 -3.30 33.63
C ALA A 39 -3.37 -2.10 33.76
N GLN A 40 -3.64 -1.44 32.64
CA GLN A 40 -4.45 -0.22 32.57
C GLN A 40 -5.49 -0.34 31.47
N GLU A 41 -6.57 0.40 31.63
CA GLU A 41 -7.69 0.42 30.69
C GLU A 41 -8.07 1.87 30.38
N PHE A 42 -8.28 2.16 29.11
CA PHE A 42 -8.84 3.41 28.62
C PHE A 42 -10.09 3.12 27.80
N THR A 43 -11.01 4.07 27.76
CA THR A 43 -12.19 4.02 26.90
C THR A 43 -12.23 5.31 26.10
N VAL A 44 -12.46 5.17 24.81
CA VAL A 44 -12.46 6.28 23.86
C VAL A 44 -13.46 5.95 22.75
N ASP A 45 -14.20 6.95 22.30
CA ASP A 45 -15.12 6.79 21.18
C ASP A 45 -14.33 6.65 19.87
N GLU A 46 -14.91 5.97 18.88
CA GLU A 46 -14.18 5.63 17.64
C GLU A 46 -13.80 6.84 16.78
N ASP A 47 -14.53 7.94 16.93
CA ASP A 47 -14.35 9.20 16.21
C ASP A 47 -13.21 10.09 16.76
N ILE A 48 -12.42 9.58 17.72
CA ILE A 48 -11.25 10.31 18.24
C ILE A 48 -10.26 10.64 17.12
N ALA A 49 -9.82 11.89 17.05
CA ALA A 49 -8.80 12.31 16.09
C ALA A 49 -7.41 11.76 16.47
N ASP A 50 -6.57 11.48 15.46
CA ASP A 50 -5.18 11.05 15.66
C ASP A 50 -4.27 12.09 16.33
N THR A 51 -4.78 13.31 16.52
CA THR A 51 -4.12 14.39 17.26
C THR A 51 -4.51 14.46 18.74
N GLU A 52 -5.46 13.63 19.18
CA GLU A 52 -5.98 13.63 20.54
C GLU A 52 -5.39 12.49 21.39
N ILE A 53 -5.27 12.76 22.69
CA ILE A 53 -4.72 11.80 23.66
C ILE A 53 -5.86 10.93 24.19
N ILE A 54 -5.74 9.62 23.99
CA ILE A 54 -6.64 8.59 24.55
C ILE A 54 -6.50 8.55 26.07
N GLY A 55 -5.27 8.63 26.57
CA GLY A 55 -4.96 8.67 28.00
C GLY A 55 -3.47 8.66 28.29
N THR A 56 -3.08 8.87 29.54
CA THR A 56 -1.67 8.81 29.97
C THR A 56 -1.42 7.55 30.78
N VAL A 57 -0.55 6.67 30.28
CA VAL A 57 -0.13 5.44 30.96
C VAL A 57 0.71 5.80 32.19
N GLN A 58 0.35 5.24 33.34
CA GLN A 58 1.03 5.52 34.59
C GLN A 58 1.91 4.35 35.05
N ALA A 59 3.07 4.68 35.61
CA ALA A 59 3.97 3.75 36.28
C ALA A 59 4.62 4.46 37.48
N ASN A 60 5.14 3.68 38.42
CA ASN A 60 5.82 4.19 39.61
C ASN A 60 7.24 3.65 39.68
N ASP A 61 8.19 4.54 39.91
CA ASP A 61 9.56 4.19 40.21
C ASP A 61 9.82 4.32 41.73
N PRO A 62 10.31 3.28 42.42
CA PRO A 62 10.56 3.33 43.87
C PRO A 62 11.64 4.32 44.27
N GLU A 63 12.65 4.51 43.43
CA GLU A 63 13.76 5.44 43.62
C GLU A 63 13.42 6.87 43.15
N ARG A 64 12.32 7.02 42.40
CA ARG A 64 11.86 8.25 41.73
C ARG A 64 12.82 8.72 40.65
N ASP A 65 13.49 7.76 40.01
CA ASP A 65 14.25 8.02 38.80
C ASP A 65 13.31 8.42 37.65
N ALA A 66 13.86 9.13 36.66
CA ALA A 66 13.08 9.53 35.49
C ALA A 66 12.73 8.28 34.68
N ILE A 67 11.44 8.13 34.34
CA ILE A 67 10.94 7.00 33.56
C ILE A 67 10.55 7.44 32.16
N GLU A 68 10.77 6.55 31.19
CA GLU A 68 10.33 6.71 29.81
C GLU A 68 9.45 5.53 29.38
N PHE A 69 8.40 5.81 28.61
CA PHE A 69 7.49 4.82 28.06
C PHE A 69 7.76 4.51 26.59
N SER A 70 7.45 3.28 26.17
CA SER A 70 7.44 2.83 24.78
C SER A 70 6.43 1.70 24.57
N ILE A 71 5.98 1.48 23.32
CA ILE A 71 5.14 0.33 22.98
C ILE A 71 6.06 -0.84 22.61
N LYS A 72 5.88 -1.99 23.28
CA LYS A 72 6.62 -3.24 23.01
C LYS A 72 5.90 -4.14 22.01
N THR A 73 4.58 -4.18 22.10
CA THR A 73 3.71 -4.92 21.16
C THR A 73 2.50 -4.06 20.89
N ASN A 74 2.25 -3.78 19.62
CA ASN A 74 1.17 -2.93 19.14
C ASN A 74 0.14 -3.77 18.37
N ASP A 75 -0.99 -3.18 18.06
CA ASP A 75 -1.99 -3.74 17.15
C ASP A 75 -1.81 -3.07 15.79
N ASN A 76 -1.12 -3.71 14.85
CA ASN A 76 -0.87 -3.20 13.49
C ASN A 76 -0.37 -1.74 13.41
N ASN A 77 0.45 -1.31 14.37
CA ASN A 77 0.95 0.07 14.52
C ASN A 77 -0.15 1.13 14.65
N LEU A 78 -1.30 0.77 15.23
CA LEU A 78 -2.45 1.65 15.39
C LEU A 78 -2.22 2.77 16.41
N PHE A 79 -1.44 2.50 17.46
CA PHE A 79 -1.20 3.43 18.57
C PHE A 79 0.23 3.95 18.60
N GLU A 80 0.42 5.14 19.18
CA GLU A 80 1.72 5.69 19.54
C GLU A 80 1.73 6.14 21.01
N ILE A 81 2.91 6.18 21.62
CA ILE A 81 3.07 6.64 23.00
C ILE A 81 4.26 7.60 23.12
N THR A 82 4.07 8.72 23.80
CA THR A 82 5.17 9.63 24.12
C THR A 82 6.04 9.04 25.23
N LYS A 83 7.28 9.55 25.37
CA LYS A 83 8.16 9.18 26.49
C LYS A 83 7.54 9.48 27.86
N ALA A 84 6.60 10.43 27.94
CA ALA A 84 5.89 10.76 29.17
C ALA A 84 4.71 9.83 29.47
N GLY A 85 4.33 8.96 28.52
CA GLY A 85 3.25 7.99 28.67
C GLY A 85 1.92 8.40 28.03
N ASP A 86 1.86 9.54 27.34
CA ASP A 86 0.65 9.96 26.62
C ASP A 86 0.43 9.04 25.42
N LEU A 87 -0.71 8.35 25.40
CA LEU A 87 -1.13 7.39 24.38
C LEU A 87 -2.13 8.04 23.43
N SER A 88 -1.92 7.91 22.13
CA SER A 88 -2.79 8.40 21.05
C SER A 88 -2.81 7.38 19.90
N LEU A 89 -3.64 7.64 18.88
CA LEU A 89 -3.53 6.95 17.60
C LEU A 89 -2.27 7.42 16.87
N ALA A 90 -1.65 6.53 16.09
CA ALA A 90 -0.59 6.93 15.19
C ALA A 90 -1.16 7.81 14.06
N THR A 91 -0.34 8.69 13.50
CA THR A 91 -0.78 9.62 12.44
C THR A 91 -1.46 8.89 11.27
N GLY A 92 -2.64 9.38 10.88
CA GLY A 92 -3.47 8.84 9.80
C GLY A 92 -4.22 7.55 10.17
N LYS A 93 -4.29 7.20 11.46
CA LYS A 93 -5.08 6.05 11.94
C LYS A 93 -6.40 6.50 12.54
N ALA A 94 -7.39 5.63 12.46
CA ALA A 94 -8.71 5.78 13.06
C ALA A 94 -9.09 4.49 13.80
N LEU A 95 -10.02 4.59 14.75
CA LEU A 95 -10.68 3.44 15.35
C LEU A 95 -11.96 3.13 14.55
N ASP A 96 -12.43 1.90 14.66
CA ASP A 96 -13.70 1.44 14.07
C ASP A 96 -14.23 0.34 15.01
N PHE A 97 -15.32 0.64 15.71
CA PHE A 97 -15.93 -0.21 16.71
C PHE A 97 -16.43 -1.52 16.09
N GLU A 98 -17.01 -1.47 14.87
CA GLU A 98 -17.47 -2.67 14.16
C GLU A 98 -16.29 -3.56 13.77
N THR A 99 -15.14 -2.98 13.42
CA THR A 99 -13.92 -3.75 13.16
C THR A 99 -13.37 -4.36 14.44
N ALA A 100 -13.23 -3.57 15.51
CA ALA A 100 -12.73 -4.04 16.79
C ALA A 100 -13.21 -3.19 17.97
N ALA A 101 -14.13 -3.72 18.77
CA ALA A 101 -14.60 -3.08 20.00
C ALA A 101 -13.51 -2.87 21.08
N GLN A 102 -12.32 -3.47 20.93
CA GLN A 102 -11.18 -3.22 21.81
C GLN A 102 -9.84 -3.63 21.18
N HIS A 103 -8.78 -2.94 21.60
CA HIS A 103 -7.39 -3.27 21.27
C HIS A 103 -6.58 -3.53 22.55
N VAL A 104 -5.60 -4.44 22.47
CA VAL A 104 -4.72 -4.76 23.60
C VAL A 104 -3.26 -4.64 23.17
N ILE A 105 -2.56 -3.67 23.76
CA ILE A 105 -1.13 -3.44 23.52
C ILE A 105 -0.31 -3.78 24.76
N THR A 106 1.00 -3.99 24.57
CA THR A 106 1.96 -4.12 25.68
C THR A 106 2.84 -2.88 25.74
N VAL A 107 2.75 -2.13 26.84
CA VAL A 107 3.58 -0.95 27.10
C VAL A 107 4.76 -1.35 27.98
N GLN A 108 5.95 -0.85 27.64
CA GLN A 108 7.17 -0.93 28.41
C GLN A 108 7.46 0.43 29.07
N VAL A 109 7.94 0.38 30.30
CA VAL A 109 8.50 1.54 31.01
C VAL A 109 9.92 1.21 31.45
N GLY A 110 10.84 2.17 31.32
CA GLY A 110 12.22 2.03 31.77
C GLY A 110 12.75 3.27 32.47
N ASP A 111 13.70 3.08 33.39
CA ASP A 111 14.38 4.12 34.19
C ASP A 111 15.79 4.46 33.66
N GLY A 112 16.17 3.90 32.50
CA GLY A 112 17.51 3.99 31.91
C GLY A 112 18.41 2.77 32.13
N ASP A 113 18.10 1.92 33.12
CA ASP A 113 18.86 0.69 33.44
C ASP A 113 18.00 -0.57 33.37
N LYS A 114 16.74 -0.49 33.81
CA LYS A 114 15.80 -1.59 33.98
C LYS A 114 14.45 -1.24 33.37
N THR A 115 13.67 -2.28 33.08
CA THR A 115 12.36 -2.12 32.46
C THR A 115 11.32 -3.03 33.08
N ALA A 116 10.06 -2.60 33.03
CA ALA A 116 8.89 -3.43 33.29
C ALA A 116 7.87 -3.27 32.15
N THR A 117 6.92 -4.19 32.07
CA THR A 117 5.87 -4.18 31.04
C THR A 117 4.51 -4.48 31.64
N ALA A 118 3.45 -3.88 31.09
CA ALA A 118 2.08 -4.25 31.37
C ALA A 118 1.22 -4.15 30.12
N THR A 119 0.07 -4.82 30.16
CA THR A 119 -0.97 -4.70 29.13
C THR A 119 -1.75 -3.40 29.32
N VAL A 120 -2.01 -2.72 28.22
CA VAL A 120 -2.97 -1.59 28.18
C VAL A 120 -4.09 -2.00 27.24
N THR A 121 -5.32 -1.98 27.76
CA THR A 121 -6.53 -2.26 26.99
C THR A 121 -7.19 -0.94 26.61
N ILE A 122 -7.43 -0.74 25.32
CA ILE A 122 -8.18 0.40 24.80
C ILE A 122 -9.54 -0.14 24.37
N LYS A 123 -10.61 0.26 25.05
CA LYS A 123 -11.99 -0.05 24.67
C LYS A 123 -12.51 1.05 23.75
N VAL A 124 -13.10 0.63 22.64
CA VAL A 124 -13.68 1.54 21.65
C VAL A 124 -15.16 1.73 21.98
N GLY A 125 -15.62 2.97 22.03
CA GLY A 125 -17.02 3.35 22.11
C GLY A 125 -17.62 3.50 20.71
N ASP A 126 -18.79 2.91 20.52
CA ASP A 126 -19.59 2.95 19.30
C ASP A 126 -20.27 4.33 19.16
N VAL A 127 -20.03 5.00 18.03
CA VAL A 127 -20.67 6.25 17.62
C VAL A 127 -21.57 5.95 16.43
N ASP A 128 -22.88 6.10 16.62
CA ASP A 128 -23.89 5.91 15.56
C ASP A 128 -23.68 6.90 14.40
N GLU A 129 -22.97 6.45 13.37
CA GLU A 129 -22.71 7.19 12.14
C GLU A 129 -23.39 6.52 10.94
N SER A 130 -23.77 7.32 9.93
CA SER A 130 -24.28 6.74 8.69
C SER A 130 -23.19 5.95 7.99
N LEU A 131 -23.53 4.90 7.24
CA LEU A 131 -22.53 4.14 6.45
C LEU A 131 -21.68 5.05 5.54
N ALA A 132 -22.23 6.16 5.04
CA ALA A 132 -21.48 7.12 4.22
C ALA A 132 -20.50 8.03 4.99
N ALA A 133 -20.55 8.04 6.33
CA ALA A 133 -19.60 8.74 7.21
C ALA A 133 -18.52 7.79 7.75
N ASP A 134 -18.82 6.49 7.73
CA ASP A 134 -18.00 5.43 8.29
C ASP A 134 -16.69 5.21 7.49
N PRO A 135 -15.51 5.29 8.13
CA PRO A 135 -14.22 5.10 7.47
C PRO A 135 -13.97 3.66 6.99
N GLY A 136 -14.72 2.69 7.51
CA GLY A 136 -14.69 1.29 7.09
C GLY A 136 -15.54 1.01 5.85
N SER A 137 -16.43 1.92 5.45
CA SER A 137 -17.28 1.73 4.27
C SER A 137 -16.54 1.93 2.96
N PHE A 138 -16.89 1.13 1.95
CA PHE A 138 -16.57 1.42 0.56
C PHE A 138 -17.59 2.43 0.02
N ILE A 139 -17.10 3.61 -0.38
CA ILE A 139 -17.96 4.74 -0.75
C ILE A 139 -17.73 5.11 -2.21
N THR A 140 -18.84 5.21 -2.95
CA THR A 140 -18.87 5.59 -4.36
C THR A 140 -19.97 6.61 -4.61
N THR A 141 -19.89 7.36 -5.72
CA THR A 141 -21.05 8.14 -6.18
C THR A 141 -21.61 7.62 -7.49
N TRP A 142 -22.93 7.67 -7.62
CA TRP A 142 -23.67 7.18 -8.77
C TRP A 142 -24.63 8.25 -9.27
N ARG A 143 -24.81 8.34 -10.59
CA ARG A 143 -25.71 9.33 -11.20
C ARG A 143 -26.86 8.67 -11.96
N THR A 144 -28.06 9.12 -11.64
CA THR A 144 -29.26 8.90 -12.46
C THR A 144 -29.66 10.18 -13.20
N THR A 145 -30.16 10.05 -14.42
CA THR A 145 -30.46 11.23 -15.27
C THR A 145 -31.94 11.56 -15.38
N VAL A 146 -32.81 10.57 -15.15
CA VAL A 146 -34.26 10.73 -15.05
C VAL A 146 -34.81 10.02 -13.81
N ALA A 147 -36.02 10.40 -13.40
CA ALA A 147 -36.73 9.77 -12.30
C ALA A 147 -37.06 8.30 -12.58
N ASN A 148 -37.01 7.47 -11.55
CA ASN A 148 -37.21 6.02 -11.58
C ASN A 148 -36.17 5.26 -12.41
N GLU A 149 -34.97 5.82 -12.54
CA GLU A 149 -33.82 5.07 -13.04
C GLU A 149 -33.28 4.14 -11.95
N GLU A 150 -32.79 2.99 -12.40
CA GLU A 150 -32.18 1.98 -11.56
C GLU A 150 -30.64 2.08 -11.57
N ILE A 151 -30.01 1.71 -10.46
CA ILE A 151 -28.61 1.31 -10.43
C ILE A 151 -28.49 -0.13 -9.95
N VAL A 152 -27.40 -0.79 -10.35
CA VAL A 152 -27.09 -2.18 -9.97
C VAL A 152 -25.69 -2.21 -9.40
N ILE A 153 -25.53 -2.85 -8.24
CA ILE A 153 -24.21 -3.19 -7.71
C ILE A 153 -23.87 -4.58 -8.20
N ALA A 154 -22.98 -4.66 -9.18
CA ALA A 154 -22.68 -5.91 -9.87
C ALA A 154 -21.86 -6.85 -8.98
N THR A 155 -22.45 -7.96 -8.55
CA THR A 155 -21.79 -8.98 -7.72
C THR A 155 -21.52 -10.27 -8.49
N ASP A 156 -20.74 -11.16 -7.90
CA ASP A 156 -20.42 -12.48 -8.46
C ASP A 156 -21.08 -13.59 -7.62
N ASN A 157 -22.08 -14.27 -8.18
CA ASN A 157 -22.82 -15.35 -7.51
C ASN A 157 -21.94 -16.53 -7.03
N SER A 158 -20.66 -16.61 -7.41
CA SER A 158 -19.73 -17.64 -6.93
C SER A 158 -19.04 -17.30 -5.59
N LEU A 159 -19.14 -16.05 -5.13
CA LEU A 159 -18.56 -15.57 -3.88
C LEU A 159 -19.63 -15.36 -2.79
N ILE A 160 -19.17 -15.17 -1.56
CA ILE A 160 -20.02 -14.96 -0.38
C ILE A 160 -20.15 -13.45 -0.13
N TYR A 161 -21.38 -12.99 0.04
CA TYR A 161 -21.69 -11.60 0.36
C TYR A 161 -22.54 -11.56 1.62
N ASP A 162 -22.21 -10.64 2.51
CA ASP A 162 -22.92 -10.34 3.74
C ASP A 162 -22.59 -8.90 4.15
N TYR A 163 -23.29 -7.93 3.57
CA TYR A 163 -22.99 -6.50 3.70
C TYR A 163 -24.24 -5.67 3.84
N ALA A 164 -24.11 -4.51 4.50
CA ALA A 164 -25.08 -3.44 4.49
C ALA A 164 -24.77 -2.48 3.35
N ILE A 165 -25.81 -1.92 2.73
CA ILE A 165 -25.70 -0.89 1.69
C ILE A 165 -26.64 0.28 2.02
N ASP A 166 -26.08 1.48 2.07
CA ASP A 166 -26.82 2.75 2.06
C ASP A 166 -26.83 3.26 0.62
N TRP A 167 -28.03 3.43 0.05
CA TRP A 167 -28.22 3.89 -1.32
C TRP A 167 -28.12 5.42 -1.47
N GLY A 168 -27.97 6.17 -0.37
CA GLY A 168 -27.80 7.62 -0.39
C GLY A 168 -29.09 8.42 -0.59
N ASP A 169 -30.24 7.76 -0.55
CA ASP A 169 -31.57 8.40 -0.59
C ASP A 169 -32.40 8.17 0.68
N GLY A 170 -31.74 7.69 1.74
CA GLY A 170 -32.36 7.28 3.01
C GLY A 170 -32.87 5.84 3.02
N THR A 171 -32.59 5.07 1.97
CA THR A 171 -32.85 3.62 1.92
C THR A 171 -31.58 2.85 2.25
N GLU A 172 -31.67 1.97 3.24
CA GLU A 172 -30.62 1.03 3.60
C GLU A 172 -31.12 -0.42 3.50
N GLU A 173 -30.25 -1.32 3.07
CA GLU A 173 -30.55 -2.75 2.92
C GLU A 173 -29.41 -3.63 3.44
N ASN A 174 -29.76 -4.83 3.89
CA ASN A 174 -28.78 -5.88 4.22
C ASN A 174 -28.82 -6.96 3.14
N ILE A 175 -27.69 -7.22 2.51
CA ILE A 175 -27.52 -8.16 1.41
C ILE A 175 -26.70 -9.36 1.90
N ALA A 176 -27.34 -10.52 1.98
CA ALA A 176 -26.71 -11.79 2.35
C ALA A 176 -26.72 -12.80 1.18
N SER A 177 -26.56 -12.31 -0.05
CA SER A 177 -26.60 -13.12 -1.27
C SER A 177 -25.64 -12.59 -2.33
N GLY A 178 -25.09 -13.48 -3.17
CA GLY A 178 -24.22 -13.07 -4.28
C GLY A 178 -24.94 -12.55 -5.53
N THR A 179 -26.27 -12.38 -5.46
CA THR A 179 -27.06 -11.79 -6.56
C THR A 179 -26.98 -10.27 -6.50
N SER A 180 -26.74 -9.64 -7.65
CA SER A 180 -26.58 -8.19 -7.77
C SER A 180 -27.82 -7.47 -7.23
N PRO A 181 -27.72 -6.66 -6.15
CA PRO A 181 -28.84 -5.86 -5.72
C PRO A 181 -29.06 -4.68 -6.66
N THR A 182 -30.31 -4.22 -6.69
CA THR A 182 -30.78 -3.17 -7.59
C THR A 182 -31.57 -2.15 -6.80
N HIS A 183 -31.44 -0.86 -7.12
CA HIS A 183 -32.22 0.19 -6.48
C HIS A 183 -32.74 1.21 -7.48
N ILE A 184 -33.99 1.63 -7.29
CA ILE A 184 -34.69 2.58 -8.18
C ILE A 184 -34.81 3.93 -7.46
N TYR A 185 -34.17 4.96 -8.01
CA TYR A 185 -34.23 6.30 -7.43
C TYR A 185 -35.45 7.07 -7.93
N ALA A 186 -36.29 7.53 -6.99
CA ALA A 186 -37.52 8.26 -7.32
C ALA A 186 -37.27 9.59 -8.05
N SER A 187 -36.08 10.18 -7.91
CA SER A 187 -35.66 11.42 -8.58
C SER A 187 -34.34 11.20 -9.32
N ALA A 188 -34.06 12.05 -10.31
CA ALA A 188 -32.73 12.11 -10.91
C ALA A 188 -31.77 12.82 -9.96
N GLY A 189 -30.52 12.38 -9.89
CA GLY A 189 -29.53 12.99 -9.02
C GLY A 189 -28.19 12.26 -9.03
N THR A 190 -27.28 12.77 -8.20
CA THR A 190 -26.07 12.05 -7.81
C THR A 190 -26.26 11.60 -6.37
N TYR A 191 -25.99 10.33 -6.12
CA TYR A 191 -26.20 9.64 -4.85
C TYR A 191 -24.88 9.07 -4.36
N THR A 192 -24.61 9.24 -3.07
CA THR A 192 -23.47 8.61 -2.39
C THR A 192 -23.93 7.25 -1.91
N VAL A 193 -23.32 6.19 -2.43
CA VAL A 193 -23.60 4.81 -2.05
C VAL A 193 -22.47 4.31 -1.17
N ALA A 194 -22.79 3.78 0.00
CA ALA A 194 -21.83 3.26 0.97
C ALA A 194 -22.12 1.79 1.28
N ILE A 195 -21.07 0.97 1.30
CA ILE A 195 -21.15 -0.49 1.52
C ILE A 195 -20.18 -0.89 2.64
N LYS A 196 -20.68 -1.55 3.69
CA LYS A 196 -19.88 -2.10 4.80
C LYS A 196 -20.21 -3.57 5.05
N GLY A 197 -19.18 -4.38 5.27
CA GLY A 197 -19.30 -5.82 5.55
C GLY A 197 -18.54 -6.68 4.54
N VAL A 198 -19.00 -7.91 4.33
CA VAL A 198 -18.38 -8.85 3.40
C VAL A 198 -18.80 -8.52 1.96
N PHE A 199 -18.01 -7.68 1.30
CA PHE A 199 -18.17 -7.29 -0.11
C PHE A 199 -16.89 -7.59 -0.90
N PRO A 200 -16.67 -8.85 -1.32
CA PRO A 200 -15.36 -9.31 -1.80
C PRO A 200 -15.03 -8.90 -3.24
N ARG A 201 -16.02 -8.48 -4.05
CA ARG A 201 -15.84 -8.14 -5.46
C ARG A 201 -16.99 -7.27 -5.94
N ILE A 202 -16.67 -6.32 -6.81
CA ILE A 202 -17.60 -5.65 -7.72
C ILE A 202 -17.20 -6.01 -9.15
N ASN A 203 -18.13 -6.30 -10.04
CA ASN A 203 -17.83 -6.74 -11.41
C ASN A 203 -18.64 -5.96 -12.45
N MET A 204 -18.17 -4.76 -12.80
CA MET A 204 -18.91 -3.85 -13.67
C MET A 204 -18.82 -4.21 -15.16
N ILE A 205 -17.89 -5.08 -15.56
CA ILE A 205 -17.70 -5.44 -16.97
C ILE A 205 -18.86 -6.25 -17.56
N ILE A 206 -19.66 -6.91 -16.72
CA ILE A 206 -20.76 -7.78 -17.15
C ILE A 206 -22.12 -7.06 -17.17
N GLU A 207 -22.20 -5.82 -16.69
CA GLU A 207 -23.45 -5.08 -16.55
C GLU A 207 -23.60 -3.97 -17.60
N ASP A 208 -24.32 -4.28 -18.68
CA ASP A 208 -24.56 -3.36 -19.79
C ASP A 208 -25.28 -2.08 -19.32
N GLY A 209 -24.57 -0.94 -19.41
CA GLY A 209 -25.14 0.40 -19.24
C GLY A 209 -25.13 0.97 -17.81
N TYR A 210 -24.91 0.16 -16.78
CA TYR A 210 -24.83 0.63 -15.39
C TYR A 210 -23.43 1.15 -15.02
N ALA A 211 -22.37 0.62 -15.64
CA ALA A 211 -21.00 1.09 -15.42
C ALA A 211 -20.84 2.60 -15.66
N LEU A 212 -21.53 3.16 -16.66
CA LEU A 212 -21.51 4.60 -16.95
C LEU A 212 -22.18 5.47 -15.87
N LYS A 213 -22.95 4.88 -14.96
CA LYS A 213 -23.61 5.60 -13.87
C LYS A 213 -22.68 5.80 -12.67
N LEU A 214 -21.65 4.97 -12.50
CA LEU A 214 -20.62 5.17 -11.49
C LEU A 214 -19.81 6.42 -11.86
N MET A 215 -19.79 7.38 -10.95
CA MET A 215 -19.18 8.70 -11.16
C MET A 215 -17.87 8.87 -10.40
N SER A 216 -17.70 8.24 -9.24
CA SER A 216 -16.46 8.30 -8.49
C SER A 216 -16.30 7.17 -7.47
N ILE A 217 -15.05 6.86 -7.16
CA ILE A 217 -14.65 6.14 -5.94
C ILE A 217 -14.18 7.21 -4.94
N GLU A 218 -14.87 7.31 -3.81
CA GLU A 218 -14.60 8.30 -2.75
C GLU A 218 -13.80 7.69 -1.60
N GLN A 219 -13.97 6.38 -1.33
CA GLN A 219 -13.28 5.68 -0.24
C GLN A 219 -13.25 4.17 -0.52
N TRP A 220 -12.15 3.50 -0.20
CA TRP A 220 -12.03 2.04 -0.27
C TRP A 220 -12.60 1.32 0.94
N GLY A 221 -12.41 1.91 2.12
CA GLY A 221 -12.84 1.34 3.40
C GLY A 221 -12.00 0.14 3.82
N SER A 222 -12.54 -0.65 4.75
CA SER A 222 -11.91 -1.85 5.29
C SER A 222 -12.26 -3.13 4.52
N ASN A 223 -12.90 -3.01 3.36
CA ASN A 223 -13.32 -4.14 2.54
C ASN A 223 -12.13 -5.03 2.15
N SER A 224 -12.23 -6.31 2.53
CA SER A 224 -11.26 -7.35 2.16
C SER A 224 -11.60 -7.90 0.77
N TRP A 225 -11.02 -7.32 -0.27
CA TRP A 225 -11.26 -7.72 -1.66
C TRP A 225 -10.66 -9.11 -1.96
N GLU A 226 -11.45 -10.00 -2.56
CA GLU A 226 -10.99 -11.31 -3.02
C GLU A 226 -10.62 -11.31 -4.51
N SER A 227 -11.19 -10.41 -5.31
CA SER A 227 -10.84 -10.23 -6.72
C SER A 227 -11.16 -8.82 -7.20
N MET A 228 -10.29 -8.30 -8.06
CA MET A 228 -10.51 -7.05 -8.81
C MET A 228 -10.79 -7.32 -10.29
N ASN A 229 -11.01 -8.59 -10.66
CA ASN A 229 -11.31 -8.98 -12.04
C ASN A 229 -12.61 -8.30 -12.51
N GLY A 230 -12.54 -7.49 -13.55
CA GLY A 230 -13.68 -6.75 -14.10
C GLY A 230 -14.31 -5.75 -13.13
N ALA A 231 -13.69 -5.50 -11.97
CA ALA A 231 -14.03 -4.33 -11.15
C ALA A 231 -13.93 -3.10 -12.02
N PHE A 232 -14.76 -2.09 -11.77
CA PHE A 232 -14.81 -0.80 -12.48
C PHE A 232 -14.61 -0.80 -14.02
N GLY A 233 -14.86 -1.93 -14.71
CA GLY A 233 -14.81 -2.02 -16.17
C GLY A 233 -16.00 -1.29 -16.79
N TYR A 234 -15.76 -0.62 -17.91
CA TYR A 234 -16.64 0.28 -18.64
C TYR A 234 -17.15 1.49 -17.83
N CYS A 235 -16.57 1.78 -16.67
CA CYS A 235 -16.93 2.93 -15.84
C CYS A 235 -16.35 4.23 -16.42
N ALA A 236 -16.70 4.57 -17.67
CA ALA A 236 -16.04 5.63 -18.42
C ALA A 236 -16.24 7.05 -17.85
N ASN A 237 -17.21 7.26 -16.97
CA ASN A 237 -17.46 8.54 -16.29
C ASN A 237 -16.81 8.63 -14.89
N MET A 238 -16.18 7.54 -14.42
CA MET A 238 -15.67 7.43 -13.06
C MET A 238 -14.34 8.17 -12.89
N VAL A 239 -14.31 9.09 -11.93
CA VAL A 239 -13.09 9.72 -11.41
C VAL A 239 -12.63 9.05 -10.11
N TYR A 240 -11.41 9.33 -9.68
CA TYR A 240 -10.83 8.77 -8.45
C TYR A 240 -10.57 9.89 -7.43
N ASN A 241 -11.30 9.85 -6.31
CA ASN A 241 -11.20 10.81 -5.21
C ASN A 241 -10.67 10.19 -3.92
N ALA A 242 -10.66 8.86 -3.83
CA ALA A 242 -10.22 8.12 -2.65
C ALA A 242 -8.79 8.47 -2.24
N THR A 243 -8.60 8.64 -0.94
CA THR A 243 -7.30 8.95 -0.32
C THR A 243 -6.74 7.80 0.50
N ASP A 244 -7.57 6.82 0.81
CA ASP A 244 -7.22 5.54 1.39
C ASP A 244 -6.82 4.52 0.29
N VAL A 245 -6.42 3.32 0.72
CA VAL A 245 -5.95 2.25 -0.17
C VAL A 245 -6.77 0.98 0.05
N PRO A 246 -7.05 0.20 -1.01
CA PRO A 246 -7.76 -1.07 -0.86
C PRO A 246 -6.87 -2.12 -0.17
N ASP A 247 -7.48 -2.98 0.65
CA ASP A 247 -6.85 -4.22 1.06
C ASP A 247 -6.88 -5.23 -0.10
N LEU A 248 -5.75 -5.36 -0.79
CA LEU A 248 -5.53 -6.30 -1.89
C LEU A 248 -4.86 -7.60 -1.43
N SER A 249 -4.78 -7.87 -0.12
CA SER A 249 -4.04 -9.03 0.43
C SER A 249 -4.56 -10.40 0.03
N LYS A 250 -5.72 -10.49 -0.64
CA LYS A 250 -6.28 -11.71 -1.23
C LYS A 250 -6.48 -11.65 -2.76
N VAL A 251 -6.18 -10.51 -3.39
CA VAL A 251 -6.43 -10.28 -4.82
C VAL A 251 -5.29 -10.85 -5.66
N THR A 252 -5.51 -12.01 -6.27
CA THR A 252 -4.56 -12.63 -7.21
C THR A 252 -4.86 -12.28 -8.67
N ASP A 253 -6.05 -11.74 -8.96
CA ASP A 253 -6.54 -11.40 -10.30
C ASP A 253 -7.08 -9.97 -10.30
N MET A 254 -6.40 -9.10 -11.04
CA MET A 254 -6.76 -7.69 -11.26
C MET A 254 -7.24 -7.43 -12.70
N SER A 255 -7.48 -8.47 -13.48
CA SER A 255 -7.65 -8.33 -14.91
C SER A 255 -8.89 -7.52 -15.25
N ASN A 256 -8.74 -6.56 -16.15
CA ASN A 256 -9.81 -5.66 -16.60
C ASN A 256 -10.39 -4.71 -15.53
N MET A 257 -9.68 -4.46 -14.41
CA MET A 257 -10.14 -3.59 -13.31
C MET A 257 -10.48 -2.13 -13.72
N PHE A 258 -9.91 -1.59 -14.78
CA PHE A 258 -10.26 -0.26 -15.30
C PHE A 258 -10.42 -0.30 -16.83
N TYR A 259 -10.88 -1.44 -17.35
CA TYR A 259 -11.11 -1.64 -18.77
C TYR A 259 -12.11 -0.61 -19.31
N GLU A 260 -11.74 0.17 -20.32
CA GLU A 260 -12.52 1.25 -20.94
C GLU A 260 -13.00 2.33 -19.94
N SER A 261 -12.31 2.50 -18.80
CA SER A 261 -12.59 3.56 -17.83
C SER A 261 -11.91 4.86 -18.24
N ALA A 262 -12.45 5.47 -19.29
CA ALA A 262 -11.81 6.55 -20.05
C ALA A 262 -11.37 7.77 -19.23
N THR A 263 -12.06 8.10 -18.14
CA THR A 263 -11.76 9.27 -17.28
C THR A 263 -10.92 8.94 -16.03
N PHE A 264 -10.61 7.66 -15.81
CA PHE A 264 -9.85 7.23 -14.64
C PHE A 264 -8.40 7.71 -14.69
N ASN A 265 -7.95 8.37 -13.62
CA ASN A 265 -6.56 8.79 -13.43
C ASN A 265 -6.24 8.94 -11.92
N GLY A 266 -6.28 7.84 -11.18
CA GLY A 266 -6.05 7.83 -9.73
C GLY A 266 -4.58 7.73 -9.32
N GLU A 267 -4.26 8.25 -8.12
CA GLU A 267 -2.97 8.05 -7.45
C GLU A 267 -2.93 6.69 -6.75
N ILE A 268 -2.60 5.64 -7.50
CA ILE A 268 -2.67 4.23 -7.06
C ILE A 268 -1.30 3.57 -6.86
N GLY A 269 -0.21 4.34 -6.93
CA GLY A 269 1.15 3.83 -6.84
C GLY A 269 1.53 3.22 -5.49
N ASN A 270 0.74 3.46 -4.44
CA ASN A 270 0.95 2.94 -3.09
C ASN A 270 0.18 1.64 -2.80
N TRP A 271 -0.53 1.07 -3.79
CA TRP A 271 -1.26 -0.17 -3.64
C TRP A 271 -0.30 -1.38 -3.50
N ASN A 272 -0.67 -2.32 -2.64
CA ASN A 272 0.08 -3.57 -2.48
C ASN A 272 -0.37 -4.61 -3.52
N THR A 273 0.38 -4.73 -4.61
CA THR A 273 0.10 -5.68 -5.70
C THR A 273 0.88 -6.99 -5.60
N SER A 274 1.66 -7.19 -4.52
CA SER A 274 2.69 -8.25 -4.43
C SER A 274 2.21 -9.68 -4.62
N ILE A 275 0.91 -9.96 -4.45
CA ILE A 275 0.34 -11.30 -4.63
C ILE A 275 -0.42 -11.49 -5.95
N ALA A 276 -0.56 -10.43 -6.74
CA ALA A 276 -1.25 -10.49 -8.01
C ALA A 276 -0.49 -11.37 -9.02
N THR A 277 -1.24 -12.19 -9.75
CA THR A 277 -0.71 -13.14 -10.74
C THR A 277 -1.23 -12.87 -12.15
N HIS A 278 -2.38 -12.17 -12.27
CA HIS A 278 -3.04 -11.82 -13.53
C HIS A 278 -3.33 -10.31 -13.55
N MET A 279 -2.83 -9.63 -14.59
CA MET A 279 -3.00 -8.18 -14.81
C MET A 279 -3.30 -7.89 -16.29
N GLU A 280 -4.10 -8.74 -16.96
CA GLU A 280 -4.52 -8.45 -18.33
C GLU A 280 -5.49 -7.27 -18.38
N GLY A 281 -5.30 -6.38 -19.34
CA GLY A 281 -6.27 -5.34 -19.67
C GLY A 281 -6.62 -4.37 -18.52
N VAL A 282 -5.82 -4.29 -17.46
CA VAL A 282 -6.11 -3.44 -16.27
C VAL A 282 -6.48 -2.01 -16.69
N PHE A 283 -5.73 -1.41 -17.62
CA PHE A 283 -5.95 -0.05 -18.14
C PHE A 283 -6.26 -0.04 -19.65
N PHE A 284 -6.80 -1.14 -20.19
CA PHE A 284 -7.23 -1.18 -21.59
C PHE A 284 -8.19 -0.02 -21.85
N GLY A 285 -7.95 0.82 -22.85
CA GLY A 285 -8.85 1.94 -23.19
C GLY A 285 -9.00 3.02 -22.12
N ALA A 286 -8.21 2.99 -21.03
CA ALA A 286 -8.22 4.02 -19.99
C ALA A 286 -7.48 5.28 -20.49
N THR A 287 -8.09 6.00 -21.44
CA THR A 287 -7.40 7.03 -22.26
C THR A 287 -6.78 8.18 -21.47
N ALA A 288 -7.33 8.52 -20.29
CA ALA A 288 -6.82 9.56 -19.41
C ALA A 288 -5.78 9.07 -18.39
N PHE A 289 -5.61 7.76 -18.22
CA PHE A 289 -4.75 7.21 -17.18
C PHE A 289 -3.28 7.53 -17.45
N ASN A 290 -2.63 8.15 -16.47
CA ASN A 290 -1.18 8.39 -16.43
C ASN A 290 -0.67 8.45 -14.98
N GLY A 291 -1.32 7.74 -14.06
CA GLY A 291 -0.93 7.69 -12.65
C GLY A 291 0.35 6.86 -12.46
N ASP A 292 1.25 7.32 -11.58
CA ASP A 292 2.51 6.62 -11.29
C ASP A 292 2.23 5.27 -10.61
N ILE A 293 2.72 4.20 -11.25
CA ILE A 293 2.63 2.80 -10.81
C ILE A 293 4.00 2.11 -10.87
N GLY A 294 5.09 2.88 -10.96
CA GLY A 294 6.46 2.34 -11.01
C GLY A 294 6.81 1.52 -9.77
N ASN A 295 6.16 1.79 -8.63
CA ASN A 295 6.37 1.09 -7.36
C ASN A 295 5.53 -0.19 -7.19
N TRP A 296 4.68 -0.55 -8.15
CA TRP A 296 3.93 -1.81 -8.08
C TRP A 296 4.87 -3.01 -8.11
N ASP A 297 4.66 -3.95 -7.18
CA ASP A 297 5.33 -5.25 -7.19
C ASP A 297 4.60 -6.17 -8.17
N VAL A 298 5.24 -6.44 -9.31
CA VAL A 298 4.74 -7.32 -10.36
C VAL A 298 5.52 -8.63 -10.46
N SER A 299 6.38 -8.92 -9.48
CA SER A 299 7.27 -10.09 -9.52
C SER A 299 6.54 -11.43 -9.56
N ASN A 300 5.29 -11.51 -9.09
CA ASN A 300 4.45 -12.72 -9.16
C ASN A 300 3.51 -12.76 -10.38
N VAL A 301 3.48 -11.70 -11.19
CA VAL A 301 2.57 -11.61 -12.35
C VAL A 301 3.04 -12.54 -13.46
N THR A 302 2.09 -13.28 -14.03
CA THR A 302 2.34 -14.24 -15.11
C THR A 302 1.77 -13.78 -16.46
N THR A 303 0.82 -12.85 -16.45
CA THR A 303 0.13 -12.35 -17.66
C THR A 303 -0.16 -10.85 -17.56
N MET A 304 0.21 -10.08 -18.59
CA MET A 304 -0.02 -8.63 -18.70
C MET A 304 -0.54 -8.23 -20.09
N SER A 305 -1.20 -9.18 -20.77
CA SER A 305 -1.69 -8.96 -22.12
C SER A 305 -2.64 -7.75 -22.16
N THR A 306 -2.49 -6.91 -23.17
CA THR A 306 -3.32 -5.71 -23.41
C THR A 306 -3.43 -4.69 -22.25
N MET A 307 -2.56 -4.74 -21.24
CA MET A 307 -2.70 -3.95 -20.00
C MET A 307 -2.86 -2.43 -20.23
N PHE A 308 -2.13 -1.85 -21.19
CA PHE A 308 -2.19 -0.42 -21.55
C PHE A 308 -2.64 -0.20 -22.99
N TYR A 309 -3.32 -1.18 -23.60
CA TYR A 309 -3.83 -1.05 -24.96
C TYR A 309 -4.71 0.20 -25.05
N GLY A 310 -4.40 1.14 -25.95
CA GLY A 310 -5.19 2.36 -26.13
C GLY A 310 -5.21 3.31 -24.93
N ALA A 311 -4.35 3.11 -23.92
CA ALA A 311 -4.15 4.07 -22.83
C ALA A 311 -3.34 5.28 -23.34
N THR A 312 -3.99 6.12 -24.14
CA THR A 312 -3.30 7.11 -25.00
C THR A 312 -2.45 8.14 -24.26
N SER A 313 -2.72 8.39 -22.98
CA SER A 313 -1.98 9.37 -22.16
C SER A 313 -0.88 8.75 -21.29
N PHE A 314 -0.77 7.42 -21.24
CA PHE A 314 0.12 6.73 -20.33
C PHE A 314 1.59 6.82 -20.77
N ASP A 315 2.46 7.33 -19.89
CA ASP A 315 3.90 7.50 -20.12
C ASP A 315 4.71 7.43 -18.80
N GLN A 316 4.33 6.51 -17.90
CA GLN A 316 5.02 6.36 -16.61
C GLN A 316 6.20 5.40 -16.68
N PRO A 317 7.29 5.64 -15.92
CA PRO A 317 8.48 4.79 -15.94
C PRO A 317 8.20 3.41 -15.34
N LEU A 318 8.36 2.36 -16.15
CA LEU A 318 8.15 0.95 -15.76
C LEU A 318 9.44 0.12 -15.78
N GLY A 319 10.60 0.77 -15.95
CA GLY A 319 11.87 0.08 -16.18
C GLY A 319 12.33 -0.81 -15.03
N ASP A 320 11.88 -0.52 -13.80
CA ASP A 320 12.25 -1.25 -12.58
C ASP A 320 11.31 -2.42 -12.24
N TRP A 321 10.28 -2.65 -13.04
CA TRP A 321 9.39 -3.81 -12.86
C TRP A 321 10.12 -5.14 -13.10
N ASP A 322 10.00 -6.06 -12.14
CA ASP A 322 10.45 -7.45 -12.31
C ASP A 322 9.41 -8.26 -13.09
N VAL A 323 9.62 -8.38 -14.39
CA VAL A 323 8.74 -9.13 -15.30
C VAL A 323 9.23 -10.54 -15.61
N SER A 324 10.22 -11.06 -14.86
CA SER A 324 10.87 -12.34 -15.14
C SER A 324 9.92 -13.55 -15.14
N ASN A 325 8.78 -13.46 -14.44
CA ASN A 325 7.74 -14.48 -14.40
C ASN A 325 6.62 -14.29 -15.44
N VAL A 326 6.59 -13.16 -16.15
CA VAL A 326 5.55 -12.87 -17.14
C VAL A 326 5.77 -13.72 -18.39
N THR A 327 4.70 -14.38 -18.85
CA THR A 327 4.73 -15.28 -20.00
C THR A 327 4.14 -14.65 -21.26
N THR A 328 3.23 -13.68 -21.12
CA THR A 328 2.52 -13.02 -22.24
C THR A 328 2.32 -11.52 -22.00
N MET A 329 2.66 -10.71 -23.01
CA MET A 329 2.48 -9.25 -23.03
C MET A 329 1.97 -8.78 -24.42
N PHE A 330 1.21 -9.62 -25.13
CA PHE A 330 0.78 -9.26 -26.48
C PHE A 330 -0.09 -7.98 -26.41
N SER A 331 0.14 -7.06 -27.35
CA SER A 331 -0.55 -5.78 -27.46
C SER A 331 -0.55 -4.92 -26.18
N MET A 332 0.39 -5.10 -25.26
CA MET A 332 0.40 -4.41 -23.96
C MET A 332 0.41 -2.88 -24.10
N PHE A 333 1.18 -2.32 -25.03
CA PHE A 333 1.27 -0.87 -25.29
C PHE A 333 0.76 -0.50 -26.69
N ARG A 334 -0.06 -1.36 -27.31
CA ARG A 334 -0.62 -1.08 -28.62
C ARG A 334 -1.51 0.16 -28.54
N ASP A 335 -1.33 1.10 -29.48
CA ASP A 335 -2.05 2.38 -29.54
C ASP A 335 -1.86 3.27 -28.26
N ALA A 336 -0.88 2.97 -27.39
CA ALA A 336 -0.50 3.83 -26.26
C ALA A 336 0.34 5.01 -26.76
N ALA A 337 -0.34 6.00 -27.35
CA ALA A 337 0.27 7.04 -28.17
C ALA A 337 1.29 7.95 -27.46
N ALA A 338 1.22 8.09 -26.14
CA ALA A 338 2.19 8.86 -25.34
C ALA A 338 3.36 8.02 -24.82
N PHE A 339 3.26 6.69 -24.82
CA PHE A 339 4.22 5.83 -24.14
C PHE A 339 5.60 5.88 -24.79
N ASN A 340 6.57 6.46 -24.08
CA ASN A 340 7.95 6.62 -24.55
C ASN A 340 8.96 6.35 -23.42
N GLN A 341 8.92 5.14 -22.85
CA GLN A 341 9.78 4.74 -21.74
C GLN A 341 10.74 3.63 -22.13
N ASN A 342 11.92 3.60 -21.50
CA ASN A 342 12.91 2.55 -21.72
C ASN A 342 12.60 1.30 -20.88
N LEU A 343 12.41 0.17 -21.55
CA LEU A 343 12.14 -1.15 -20.96
C LEU A 343 13.29 -2.16 -21.16
N GLY A 344 14.48 -1.68 -21.56
CA GLY A 344 15.62 -2.56 -21.89
C GLY A 344 16.15 -3.39 -20.70
N GLY A 345 15.78 -3.05 -19.47
CA GLY A 345 16.13 -3.80 -18.26
C GLY A 345 15.24 -5.00 -17.95
N TRP A 346 14.13 -5.17 -18.67
CA TRP A 346 13.18 -6.28 -18.43
C TRP A 346 13.76 -7.64 -18.81
N ASP A 347 13.66 -8.60 -17.89
CA ASP A 347 14.00 -10.01 -18.13
C ASP A 347 12.86 -10.70 -18.88
N LEU A 348 13.13 -11.09 -20.13
CA LEU A 348 12.15 -11.74 -21.01
C LEU A 348 12.24 -13.27 -21.01
N SER A 349 12.93 -13.87 -20.06
CA SER A 349 13.26 -15.30 -20.10
C SER A 349 12.05 -16.24 -20.11
N SER A 350 10.92 -15.80 -19.54
CA SER A 350 9.67 -16.57 -19.51
C SER A 350 8.71 -16.23 -20.67
N ILE A 351 9.02 -15.22 -21.48
CA ILE A 351 8.09 -14.70 -22.49
C ILE A 351 7.92 -15.67 -23.65
N THR A 352 6.67 -15.78 -24.09
CA THR A 352 6.28 -16.59 -25.25
C THR A 352 5.71 -15.76 -26.41
N SER A 353 5.23 -14.54 -26.15
CA SER A 353 4.68 -13.66 -27.19
C SER A 353 4.72 -12.18 -26.81
N LEU A 354 5.26 -11.36 -27.73
CA LEU A 354 5.23 -9.89 -27.72
C LEU A 354 4.48 -9.34 -28.95
N SER A 355 3.51 -10.13 -29.46
CA SER A 355 2.81 -9.80 -30.70
C SER A 355 2.08 -8.47 -30.55
N ASN A 356 2.28 -7.56 -31.51
CA ASN A 356 1.71 -6.21 -31.54
C ASN A 356 2.02 -5.35 -30.30
N MET A 357 3.02 -5.69 -29.48
CA MET A 357 3.28 -5.06 -28.18
C MET A 357 3.39 -3.53 -28.25
N PHE A 358 4.08 -3.01 -29.27
CA PHE A 358 4.37 -1.59 -29.45
C PHE A 358 3.72 -0.97 -30.69
N ASP A 359 2.83 -1.69 -31.37
CA ASP A 359 2.15 -1.19 -32.57
C ASP A 359 1.47 0.15 -32.28
N ASN A 360 1.81 1.18 -33.05
CA ASN A 360 1.33 2.57 -32.92
C ASN A 360 1.51 3.19 -31.53
N SER A 361 2.50 2.72 -30.75
CA SER A 361 2.89 3.37 -29.50
C SER A 361 3.68 4.67 -29.74
N GLY A 362 3.87 5.45 -28.67
CA GLY A 362 4.65 6.70 -28.68
C GLY A 362 6.16 6.54 -28.67
N LEU A 363 6.69 5.30 -28.74
CA LEU A 363 8.12 5.03 -28.61
C LEU A 363 8.92 5.78 -29.68
N ASP A 364 9.83 6.63 -29.22
CA ASP A 364 10.81 7.24 -30.09
C ASP A 364 11.95 6.25 -30.43
N ALA A 365 12.76 6.63 -31.42
CA ALA A 365 13.82 5.78 -31.89
C ALA A 365 14.93 5.52 -30.87
N LEU A 366 15.15 6.44 -29.92
CA LEU A 366 16.18 6.31 -28.89
C LEU A 366 15.74 5.27 -27.84
N ASN A 367 14.52 5.39 -27.33
CA ASN A 367 14.00 4.45 -26.35
C ASN A 367 13.78 3.07 -26.95
N TYR A 368 13.24 2.98 -28.18
CA TYR A 368 13.10 1.69 -28.84
C TYR A 368 14.45 1.01 -29.10
N SER A 369 15.48 1.77 -29.52
CA SER A 369 16.86 1.27 -29.59
C SER A 369 17.37 0.73 -28.26
N ASN A 370 17.14 1.44 -27.15
CA ASN A 370 17.59 1.00 -25.83
C ASN A 370 16.90 -0.29 -25.39
N ILE A 371 15.61 -0.44 -25.72
CA ILE A 371 14.84 -1.67 -25.51
C ILE A 371 15.49 -2.83 -26.28
N LEU A 372 15.68 -2.68 -27.59
CA LEU A 372 16.26 -3.71 -28.45
C LEU A 372 17.66 -4.14 -28.00
N LYS A 373 18.51 -3.19 -27.60
CA LYS A 373 19.86 -3.47 -27.09
C LYS A 373 19.81 -4.24 -25.77
N GLY A 374 18.97 -3.80 -24.83
CA GLY A 374 18.79 -4.46 -23.54
C GLY A 374 18.32 -5.90 -23.69
N TRP A 375 17.27 -6.10 -24.50
CA TRP A 375 16.69 -7.41 -24.78
C TRP A 375 17.62 -8.30 -25.61
N GLY A 376 18.46 -7.71 -26.46
CA GLY A 376 19.53 -8.38 -27.20
C GLY A 376 20.75 -8.80 -26.36
N GLY A 377 20.67 -8.69 -25.03
CA GLY A 377 21.73 -9.18 -24.12
C GLY A 377 22.64 -8.10 -23.54
N GLN A 378 22.37 -6.82 -23.80
CA GLN A 378 22.97 -5.71 -23.03
C GLN A 378 22.24 -5.52 -21.70
N GLY A 379 22.09 -6.59 -20.91
CA GLY A 379 21.33 -6.59 -19.65
C GLY A 379 20.69 -7.94 -19.34
N ASN A 380 20.23 -8.66 -20.37
CA ASN A 380 19.60 -9.97 -20.22
C ASN A 380 20.59 -11.14 -20.34
N VAL A 381 20.45 -12.12 -19.44
CA VAL A 381 21.27 -13.35 -19.43
C VAL A 381 20.68 -14.41 -20.37
N PHE A 382 19.40 -14.31 -20.71
CA PHE A 382 18.69 -15.23 -21.59
C PHE A 382 17.79 -14.46 -22.57
N ILE A 383 17.88 -14.83 -23.85
CA ILE A 383 17.08 -14.27 -24.93
C ILE A 383 16.17 -15.41 -25.43
N PRO A 384 14.84 -15.29 -25.32
CA PRO A 384 13.92 -16.33 -25.79
C PRO A 384 14.01 -16.48 -27.31
N ASP A 385 13.81 -17.70 -27.81
CA ASP A 385 13.87 -17.99 -29.26
C ASP A 385 12.49 -17.82 -29.93
N GLY A 386 12.48 -17.39 -31.19
CA GLY A 386 11.29 -17.42 -32.05
C GLY A 386 10.18 -16.43 -31.68
N ILE A 387 10.49 -15.38 -30.91
CA ILE A 387 9.51 -14.39 -30.49
C ILE A 387 9.08 -13.51 -31.67
N THR A 388 7.77 -13.25 -31.75
CA THR A 388 7.24 -12.18 -32.62
C THR A 388 7.06 -10.91 -31.82
N LEU A 389 7.74 -9.85 -32.23
CA LEU A 389 7.60 -8.49 -31.69
C LEU A 389 6.87 -7.63 -32.71
N GLY A 390 5.67 -7.15 -32.35
CA GLY A 390 5.00 -6.13 -33.15
C GLY A 390 5.38 -4.73 -32.66
N ALA A 391 5.86 -3.90 -33.57
CA ALA A 391 6.24 -2.52 -33.33
C ALA A 391 5.90 -1.64 -34.55
N ALA A 392 4.76 -1.91 -35.20
CA ALA A 392 4.32 -1.16 -36.37
C ALA A 392 4.24 0.34 -36.04
N GLY A 393 4.70 1.21 -36.93
CA GLY A 393 4.79 2.65 -36.66
C GLY A 393 5.98 3.11 -35.81
N VAL A 394 6.77 2.20 -35.23
CA VAL A 394 7.95 2.51 -34.40
C VAL A 394 9.23 2.31 -35.21
N LYS A 395 10.24 3.16 -34.99
CA LYS A 395 11.55 3.11 -35.68
C LYS A 395 12.67 2.98 -34.66
N PHE A 396 13.82 2.44 -35.04
CA PHE A 396 15.01 2.38 -34.19
C PHE A 396 16.19 3.22 -34.75
N CYS A 397 17.19 3.53 -33.93
CA CYS A 397 18.37 4.28 -34.37
C CYS A 397 19.26 3.48 -35.34
N ASN A 398 19.72 4.12 -36.42
CA ASN A 398 20.62 3.52 -37.42
C ASN A 398 22.09 3.45 -36.99
N ASP A 399 22.36 3.32 -35.70
CA ASP A 399 23.71 3.12 -35.17
C ASP A 399 24.13 1.64 -35.22
N ALA A 400 25.44 1.42 -35.16
CA ALA A 400 26.03 0.10 -35.31
C ALA A 400 25.61 -0.88 -34.19
N ASP A 401 25.47 -0.38 -32.96
CA ASP A 401 25.13 -1.22 -31.81
C ASP A 401 23.67 -1.67 -31.91
N THR A 402 22.73 -0.74 -32.12
CA THR A 402 21.31 -1.08 -32.29
C THR A 402 21.12 -2.06 -33.46
N THR A 403 21.76 -1.81 -34.60
CA THR A 403 21.64 -2.68 -35.78
C THR A 403 22.19 -4.08 -35.50
N TYR A 404 23.29 -4.19 -34.76
CA TYR A 404 23.84 -5.48 -34.34
C TYR A 404 22.86 -6.26 -33.46
N PHE A 405 22.30 -5.65 -32.42
CA PHE A 405 21.37 -6.33 -31.53
C PHE A 405 20.05 -6.68 -32.22
N HIS A 406 19.49 -5.77 -33.01
CA HIS A 406 18.27 -6.01 -33.78
C HIS A 406 18.45 -7.12 -34.83
N ASP A 407 19.33 -6.93 -35.81
CA ASP A 407 19.43 -7.83 -36.96
C ASP A 407 20.17 -9.13 -36.62
N THR A 408 21.27 -9.04 -35.86
CA THR A 408 22.14 -10.18 -35.65
C THR A 408 21.71 -11.01 -34.45
N VAL A 409 21.50 -10.39 -33.29
CA VAL A 409 21.19 -11.14 -32.07
C VAL A 409 19.72 -11.59 -32.09
N LEU A 410 18.78 -10.64 -32.07
CA LEU A 410 17.36 -10.97 -31.96
C LEU A 410 16.86 -11.73 -33.20
N VAL A 411 17.08 -11.20 -34.42
CA VAL A 411 16.53 -11.81 -35.64
C VAL A 411 17.33 -13.04 -36.10
N ILE A 412 18.63 -12.93 -36.34
CA ILE A 412 19.41 -14.04 -36.94
C ILE A 412 19.74 -15.15 -35.93
N GLN A 413 20.21 -14.82 -34.73
CA GLN A 413 20.66 -15.82 -33.76
C GLN A 413 19.49 -16.44 -32.98
N ASN A 414 18.53 -15.62 -32.56
CA ASN A 414 17.38 -16.05 -31.77
C ASN A 414 16.08 -16.20 -32.57
N GLY A 415 16.09 -15.94 -33.88
CA GLY A 415 14.95 -16.23 -34.76
C GLY A 415 13.73 -15.35 -34.54
N TRP A 416 13.90 -14.14 -33.99
CA TRP A 416 12.78 -13.22 -33.79
C TRP A 416 12.21 -12.74 -35.12
N THR A 417 10.90 -12.47 -35.12
CA THR A 417 10.22 -11.73 -36.17
C THR A 417 9.83 -10.36 -35.62
N ILE A 418 10.50 -9.31 -36.08
CA ILE A 418 10.26 -7.93 -35.64
C ILE A 418 9.55 -7.16 -36.76
N ASN A 419 8.36 -6.65 -36.47
CA ASN A 419 7.54 -5.88 -37.40
C ASN A 419 7.58 -4.38 -37.04
N ASP A 420 8.74 -3.75 -37.22
CA ASP A 420 8.93 -2.31 -37.04
C ASP A 420 9.04 -1.56 -38.39
N GLU A 421 9.20 -0.24 -38.35
CA GLU A 421 9.36 0.62 -39.54
C GLU A 421 10.83 0.81 -39.95
N GLY A 422 11.73 -0.02 -39.43
CA GLY A 422 13.16 0.02 -39.68
C GLY A 422 13.91 1.17 -39.01
N SER A 423 15.11 1.43 -39.51
CA SER A 423 16.03 2.38 -38.88
C SER A 423 15.85 3.83 -39.33
N VAL A 424 16.20 4.77 -38.45
CA VAL A 424 16.24 6.22 -38.70
C VAL A 424 17.50 6.84 -38.08
N ALA A 425 17.94 7.99 -38.59
CA ALA A 425 19.00 8.75 -37.94
C ALA A 425 18.52 9.34 -36.61
N CYS A 426 19.16 8.94 -35.52
CA CYS A 426 18.95 9.55 -34.20
C CYS A 426 19.88 10.76 -34.01
N GLN A 427 19.38 11.78 -33.30
CA GLN A 427 20.15 12.98 -32.94
C GLN A 427 20.67 12.90 -31.51
#